data_AF-X1J581-F1
#
_entry.id   AF-X1J581-F1
#
_cell.length_a   1.000
_cell.length_b   1.000
_cell.length_c   1.000
_cell.angle_alpha   90.00
_cell.angle_beta   90.00
_cell.angle_gamma   90.00
#
_symmetry.space_group_name_H-M   'P 1'
#
loop_
_entity.id
_entity.type
_entity.pdbx_description
1 polymer ?
#
loop_
_entity_poly.entity_id
_entity_poly.type
_entity_poly.pdbx_seq_one_letter_code
_entity_poly.pdbx_strand_id
1 'polypeptide(L)'
;MTEPIDKTLAKWGKETEELKLPTSFTICGCRGRVVTTEDGKRHFELECKDKKAREEVAAIFEEEVTLRVNPKVVLVEPPVAEPVAEPK
;
A
#
# COMPACT_ATOMS: atom_id res chain seq x y z
N MET A 1 -0.85 24.94 20.35
CA MET A 1 0.38 24.84 19.54
C MET A 1 0.27 23.53 18.77
N THR A 2 -0.14 23.60 17.51
CA THR A 2 -0.37 22.43 16.66
C THR A 2 0.96 22.04 16.05
N GLU A 3 1.44 20.83 16.29
CA GLU A 3 2.69 20.37 15.70
C GLU A 3 2.59 20.33 14.17
N PRO A 4 3.64 20.70 13.42
CA PRO A 4 3.63 20.65 11.97
C PRO A 4 3.45 19.21 11.50
N ILE A 5 2.58 19.00 10.53
CA ILE A 5 2.17 17.69 9.99
C ILE A 5 3.40 16.86 9.58
N ASP A 6 4.44 17.51 9.09
CA ASP A 6 5.73 16.91 8.70
C ASP A 6 6.45 16.22 9.87
N LYS A 7 6.37 16.77 11.09
CA LYS A 7 6.93 16.14 12.29
C LYS A 7 6.14 14.92 12.70
N THR A 8 4.82 14.96 12.56
CA THR A 8 3.94 13.83 12.87
C THR A 8 4.16 12.68 11.89
N LEU A 9 4.29 12.98 10.59
CA LEU A 9 4.61 12.01 9.56
C LEU A 9 5.99 11.38 9.77
N ALA A 10 7.01 12.18 10.11
CA ALA A 10 8.35 11.68 10.41
C ALA A 10 8.40 10.81 11.69
N LYS A 11 7.63 11.18 12.72
CA LYS A 11 7.48 10.39 13.93
C LYS A 11 6.83 9.04 13.64
N TRP A 12 5.74 9.03 12.87
CA TRP A 12 5.02 7.80 12.50
C TRP A 12 5.84 6.91 11.57
N GLY A 13 6.62 7.50 10.64
CA GLY A 13 7.57 6.78 9.79
C GLY A 13 8.68 6.08 10.58
N LYS A 14 9.26 6.76 11.58
CA LYS A 14 10.25 6.15 12.48
C LYS A 14 9.63 5.09 13.41
N GLU A 15 8.42 5.33 13.92
CA GLU A 15 7.70 4.35 14.74
C GLU A 15 7.37 3.09 13.94
N THR A 16 7.09 3.19 12.63
CA THR A 16 6.86 2.02 11.75
C THR A 16 8.11 1.27 11.34
N GLU A 17 9.29 1.90 11.33
CA GLU A 17 10.58 1.21 11.14
C GLU A 17 11.01 0.40 12.38
N GLU A 18 10.65 0.86 13.59
CA GLU A 18 11.02 0.22 14.86
C GLU A 18 9.95 -0.72 15.43
N LEU A 19 8.69 -0.56 15.03
CA LEU A 19 7.67 -1.59 15.19
C LEU A 19 8.04 -2.76 14.28
N LYS A 20 8.63 -3.80 14.86
CA LYS A 20 8.55 -5.18 14.35
C LYS A 20 7.07 -5.57 14.27
N LEU A 21 6.36 -5.02 13.29
CA LEU A 21 5.01 -5.41 12.96
C LEU A 21 5.05 -6.92 12.80
N PRO A 22 4.10 -7.65 13.39
CA PRO A 22 4.09 -9.10 13.29
C PRO A 22 4.10 -9.42 11.80
N THR A 23 5.22 -9.99 11.34
CA THR A 23 5.38 -10.39 9.94
C THR A 23 4.40 -11.49 9.59
N SER A 24 3.74 -12.09 10.58
CA SER A 24 2.69 -13.08 10.42
C SER A 24 1.27 -12.53 10.61
N PHE A 25 0.36 -12.92 9.73
CA PHE A 25 -1.07 -12.65 9.82
C PHE A 25 -1.88 -13.92 9.53
N THR A 26 -3.19 -13.90 9.82
CA THR A 26 -4.10 -15.00 9.43
C THR A 26 -5.24 -14.42 8.63
N ILE A 27 -5.51 -14.97 7.44
CA ILE A 27 -6.58 -14.55 6.54
C ILE A 27 -7.26 -15.77 5.92
N CYS A 28 -8.60 -15.82 5.96
CA CYS A 28 -9.42 -16.89 5.37
C CYS A 28 -8.93 -18.33 5.63
N GLY A 29 -8.41 -18.59 6.84
CA GLY A 29 -7.88 -19.91 7.22
C GLY A 29 -6.45 -20.21 6.76
N CYS A 30 -5.76 -19.24 6.17
CA CYS A 30 -4.33 -19.28 5.85
C CYS A 30 -3.52 -18.44 6.84
N ARG A 31 -2.34 -18.94 7.23
CA ARG A 31 -1.34 -18.19 8.00
C ARG A 31 -0.34 -17.60 7.03
N GLY A 32 -0.35 -16.27 6.89
CA GLY A 32 0.57 -15.53 6.04
C GLY A 32 1.79 -15.06 6.79
N ARG A 33 2.93 -14.97 6.11
CA ARG A 33 4.10 -14.22 6.56
C ARG A 33 4.68 -13.36 5.44
N VAL A 34 5.21 -12.18 5.78
CA VAL A 34 5.94 -11.33 4.84
C VAL A 34 7.42 -11.71 4.90
N VAL A 35 7.99 -12.08 3.75
CA VAL A 35 9.40 -12.46 3.63
C VAL A 35 10.10 -11.53 2.65
N THR A 36 11.29 -11.08 3.05
CA THR A 36 12.19 -10.28 2.22
C THR A 36 13.25 -11.23 1.67
N THR A 37 13.37 -11.33 0.34
CA THR A 37 14.42 -12.11 -0.30
C THR A 37 15.76 -11.39 -0.22
N GLU A 38 16.86 -12.11 -0.49
CA GLU A 38 18.21 -11.53 -0.54
C GLU A 38 18.34 -10.39 -1.57
N ASP A 39 17.47 -10.40 -2.58
CA ASP A 39 17.32 -9.37 -3.62
C ASP A 39 16.55 -8.11 -3.15
N GLY A 40 16.13 -8.08 -1.87
CA GLY A 40 15.34 -6.98 -1.27
C GLY A 40 13.86 -6.98 -1.63
N LYS A 41 13.37 -7.97 -2.40
CA LYS A 41 11.96 -8.06 -2.80
C LYS A 41 11.13 -8.68 -1.68
N ARG A 42 9.96 -8.08 -1.41
CA ARG A 42 9.01 -8.58 -0.40
C ARG A 42 7.93 -9.41 -1.07
N HIS A 43 7.66 -10.61 -0.55
CA HIS A 43 6.54 -11.44 -0.97
C HIS A 43 5.80 -12.03 0.24
N PHE A 44 4.57 -12.47 0.02
CA PHE A 44 3.76 -13.14 1.03
C PHE A 44 3.91 -14.65 0.87
N GLU A 45 4.29 -15.34 1.95
CA GLU A 45 4.20 -16.80 2.05
C GLU A 45 2.97 -17.18 2.86
N LEU A 46 2.10 -18.03 2.33
CA LEU A 46 0.84 -18.41 2.94
C LEU A 46 0.76 -19.92 3.16
N GLU A 47 0.57 -20.33 4.42
CA GLU A 47 0.28 -21.71 4.79
C GLU A 47 -1.23 -21.86 5.02
N CYS A 48 -1.92 -22.48 4.08
CA CYS A 48 -3.37 -22.66 4.11
C CYS A 48 -3.77 -24.03 4.65
N LYS A 49 -4.86 -24.08 5.43
CA LYS A 49 -5.39 -25.35 5.96
C LYS A 49 -5.88 -26.29 4.87
N ASP A 50 -6.54 -25.77 3.84
CA ASP A 50 -7.20 -26.56 2.78
C ASP A 50 -7.14 -25.85 1.42
N LYS A 51 -7.37 -26.60 0.33
CA LYS A 51 -7.40 -26.08 -1.04
C LYS A 51 -8.40 -24.93 -1.22
N LYS A 52 -9.58 -25.04 -0.60
CA LYS A 52 -10.61 -23.99 -0.64
C LYS A 52 -10.12 -22.66 -0.05
N ALA A 53 -9.43 -22.72 1.09
CA ALA A 53 -8.87 -21.53 1.74
C ALA A 53 -7.80 -20.86 0.85
N ARG A 54 -6.96 -21.67 0.18
CA ARG A 54 -5.98 -21.17 -0.78
C ARG A 54 -6.64 -20.46 -1.97
N GLU A 55 -7.67 -21.05 -2.56
CA GLU A 55 -8.37 -20.49 -3.72
C GLU A 55 -9.10 -19.19 -3.36
N GLU A 56 -9.72 -19.13 -2.18
CA GLU A 56 -10.40 -17.93 -1.68
C GLU A 56 -9.41 -16.78 -1.43
N VAL A 57 -8.27 -17.06 -0.77
CA VAL A 57 -7.23 -16.04 -0.54
C VAL A 57 -6.61 -15.55 -1.85
N ALA A 58 -6.39 -16.43 -2.83
CA ALA A 58 -5.87 -16.03 -4.13
C ALA A 58 -6.81 -15.05 -4.85
N ALA A 59 -8.11 -15.36 -4.89
CA ALA A 59 -9.11 -14.49 -5.49
C ALA A 59 -9.15 -13.10 -4.82
N ILE A 60 -9.06 -13.03 -3.49
CA ILE A 60 -9.02 -11.76 -2.75
C ILE A 60 -7.80 -10.93 -3.14
N PHE A 61 -6.61 -11.54 -3.25
CA PHE A 61 -5.41 -10.79 -3.64
C PHE A 61 -5.51 -10.28 -5.08
N GLU A 62 -6.05 -11.05 -6.01
CA GLU A 62 -6.26 -10.61 -7.39
C GLU A 62 -7.26 -9.45 -7.48
N GLU A 63 -8.35 -9.51 -6.72
CA GLU A 63 -9.34 -8.45 -6.66
C GLU A 63 -8.79 -7.16 -6.01
N GLU A 64 -8.07 -7.29 -4.89
CA GLU A 64 -7.49 -6.14 -4.19
C GLU A 64 -6.35 -5.48 -4.97
N VAL A 65 -5.55 -6.26 -5.73
CA VAL A 65 -4.57 -5.71 -6.68
C VAL A 65 -5.28 -4.85 -7.74
N THR A 66 -6.43 -5.31 -8.23
CA THR A 66 -7.20 -4.59 -9.24
C THR A 66 -7.83 -3.31 -8.68
N LEU A 67 -8.45 -3.38 -7.50
CA LEU A 67 -9.23 -2.26 -6.94
C LEU A 67 -8.37 -1.21 -6.24
N ARG A 68 -7.27 -1.62 -5.60
CA ARG A 68 -6.54 -0.77 -4.64
C ARG A 68 -5.07 -0.57 -4.98
N VAL A 69 -4.48 -1.36 -5.86
CA VAL A 69 -3.11 -1.13 -6.38
C VAL A 69 -3.21 -0.34 -7.69
N ASN A 70 -3.69 0.90 -7.58
CA ASN A 70 -3.51 1.87 -8.66
C ASN A 70 -2.16 2.57 -8.49
N PRO A 71 -1.31 2.65 -9.52
CA PRO A 71 -0.17 3.56 -9.47
C PRO A 71 -0.72 4.95 -9.18
N LYS A 72 -0.13 5.67 -8.23
CA LYS A 72 -0.47 7.09 -8.00
C LYS A 72 -0.16 7.83 -9.29
N VAL A 73 -1.16 8.03 -10.14
CA VAL A 73 -1.09 8.99 -11.23
C VAL A 73 -1.10 10.34 -10.53
N VAL A 74 0.09 10.91 -10.32
CA VAL A 74 0.21 12.34 -10.02
C VAL A 74 -0.21 13.04 -11.30
N LEU A 75 -1.50 13.33 -11.43
CA LEU A 75 -2.00 14.27 -12.43
C LEU A 75 -1.43 15.64 -12.05
N VAL A 76 -0.24 15.94 -12.59
CA VAL A 76 0.23 17.33 -12.63
C VAL A 76 -0.72 18.03 -13.60
N GLU A 77 -1.75 18.67 -13.08
CA GLU A 77 -2.54 19.62 -13.87
C GLU A 77 -1.56 20.69 -14.40
N PRO A 78 -1.35 20.80 -15.73
CA PRO A 78 -0.65 21.96 -16.25
C PRO A 78 -1.47 23.20 -15.87
N PRO A 79 -0.85 24.32 -15.46
CA PRO A 79 -1.60 25.52 -15.10
C PRO A 79 -2.44 25.92 -16.31
N VAL A 80 -3.77 25.91 -16.13
CA VAL A 80 -4.71 26.40 -17.13
C VAL A 80 -4.43 27.89 -17.31
N ALA A 81 -3.80 28.25 -18.43
CA ALA A 81 -3.61 29.65 -18.78
C ALA A 81 -4.98 30.29 -18.99
N GLU A 82 -5.32 31.27 -18.15
CA GLU A 82 -6.52 32.08 -18.31
C GLU A 82 -6.44 32.82 -19.67
N PRO A 83 -7.49 32.79 -20.50
CA PRO A 83 -7.46 33.50 -21.77
C PRO A 83 -7.40 35.02 -21.52
N VAL A 84 -6.33 35.65 -22.03
CA VAL A 84 -6.18 37.11 -22.08
C VAL A 84 -7.35 37.68 -22.89
N ALA A 85 -8.15 38.53 -22.25
CA ALA A 85 -9.23 39.26 -22.92
C ALA A 85 -8.66 40.10 -24.08
N GLU A 86 -9.20 39.90 -25.29
CA GLU A 86 -8.92 40.77 -26.44
C GLU A 86 -9.49 42.17 -26.18
N PRO A 87 -8.68 43.24 -26.28
CA PRO A 87 -9.20 44.60 -26.14
C PRO A 87 -9.97 45.02 -27.40
N LYS A 88 -11.13 45.65 -27.21
CA LYS A 88 -11.89 46.34 -28.26
C LYS A 88 -11.62 47.84 -28.20
#